data_AF-A0A2S6PSS9-F1
#
_entry.id   AF-A0A2S6PSS9-F1
#
_cell.length_a   1.000
_cell.length_b   1.000
_cell.length_c   1.000
_cell.angle_alpha   90.00
_cell.angle_beta   90.00
_cell.angle_gamma   90.00
#
_symmetry.space_group_name_H-M   'P 1'
#
loop_
_entity.id
_entity.type
_entity.pdbx_description
1 polymer ?
#
loop_
_entity_poly.entity_id
_entity_poly.type
_entity_poly.pdbx_seq_one_letter_code
_entity_poly.pdbx_strand_id
1 'polypeptide(L)'
;MLPENIPTVTVTARYMTPDGRPMSGTVEFRPPALLTHAEEDLFLGGPTRTTLDAEGRISVVLPATDAPGWNPGAWTYTVTEKLAGLARGGRTYQVALAAAVPAVDLADIAPADPGTPQYVAVPGPPGPAGGPGPQGPAGPAGAVHSVNGHTEADIVLGAADVSALASASAGAPGGVATLGADGLVPAAQLPAGGGAVASVNGQTGEVLLTANDLGALTQAAGDARYLALGGAPVTSVNGLTGEVALAASDVAAVPVGEGVLLAGAQEIQGAKTFVTPPSTAAAPSTDDHLTRRAYVDAVSAAGTWSPSSMGFSGWAFDPAAASAPTPQYCINGWVYLIGIPLHAPATVTNLVFYVPGYVGGTLSTSSFAGLYTGAGARVGLTANLTTLIPKTEGTTVVCPLTVPYSAKAGNYWIGLVVNGPSPSSNGPAFSRGAHVGEAPGGSARMPGKFIRHGRLSTTGQTSLPTSFALDKVVADSNAIWAALS
;
A
#
# COMPACT_ATOMS: atom_id res chain seq x y z
N MET A 1 -20.64 -15.61 -17.39
CA MET A 1 -20.89 -14.52 -18.35
C MET A 1 -21.15 -13.28 -17.53
N LEU A 2 -20.51 -12.16 -17.85
CA LEU A 2 -20.79 -10.87 -17.19
C LEU A 2 -22.16 -10.36 -17.66
N PRO A 3 -22.93 -9.64 -16.80
CA PRO A 3 -24.14 -8.96 -17.23
C PRO A 3 -23.87 -8.01 -18.41
N GLU A 4 -24.80 -7.94 -19.37
CA GLU A 4 -24.63 -7.20 -20.63
C GLU A 4 -24.47 -5.69 -20.43
N ASN A 5 -25.00 -5.15 -19.32
CA ASN A 5 -24.94 -3.74 -19.00
C ASN A 5 -23.58 -3.28 -18.45
N ILE A 6 -22.67 -4.21 -18.14
CA ILE A 6 -21.32 -3.88 -17.68
C ILE A 6 -20.42 -3.69 -18.90
N PRO A 7 -19.91 -2.48 -19.16
CA PRO A 7 -18.96 -2.26 -20.26
C PRO A 7 -17.71 -3.13 -20.07
N THR A 8 -17.21 -3.67 -21.18
CA THR A 8 -16.03 -4.52 -21.19
C THR A 8 -14.99 -4.04 -22.19
N VAL A 9 -13.73 -4.39 -21.94
CA VAL A 9 -12.57 -4.11 -22.77
C VAL A 9 -11.95 -5.45 -23.17
N THR A 10 -11.67 -5.61 -24.45
CA THR A 10 -10.88 -6.74 -24.95
C THR A 10 -9.40 -6.43 -24.82
N VAL A 11 -8.68 -7.23 -24.04
CA VAL A 11 -7.24 -7.10 -23.83
C VAL A 11 -6.50 -8.18 -24.63
N THR A 12 -5.58 -7.76 -25.49
CA THR A 12 -4.68 -8.63 -26.24
C THR A 12 -3.24 -8.48 -25.78
N ALA A 13 -2.42 -9.49 -26.05
CA ALA A 13 -0.96 -9.37 -25.97
C ALA A 13 -0.31 -10.48 -26.81
N ARG A 14 0.95 -10.28 -27.19
CA ARG A 14 1.79 -11.31 -27.83
C ARG A 14 3.19 -11.32 -27.24
N TYR A 15 3.62 -12.49 -26.79
CA TYR A 15 4.93 -12.69 -26.17
C TYR A 15 5.83 -13.56 -27.04
N MET A 16 6.98 -13.00 -27.40
CA MET A 16 7.98 -13.67 -28.24
C MET A 16 9.35 -13.57 -27.60
N THR A 17 10.17 -14.60 -27.77
CA THR A 17 11.60 -14.54 -27.46
C THR A 17 12.33 -13.68 -28.51
N PRO A 18 13.54 -13.15 -28.20
CA PRO A 18 14.32 -12.36 -29.17
C PRO A 18 14.69 -13.09 -30.46
N ASP A 19 14.73 -14.43 -30.43
CA ASP A 19 14.94 -15.30 -31.61
C ASP A 19 13.64 -15.62 -32.37
N GLY A 20 12.52 -14.98 -32.01
CA GLY A 20 11.26 -15.04 -32.76
C GLY A 20 10.36 -16.24 -32.43
N ARG A 21 10.61 -16.96 -31.33
CA ARG A 21 9.75 -18.08 -30.91
C ARG A 21 8.63 -17.60 -29.98
N PRO A 22 7.41 -18.15 -30.07
CA PRO A 22 6.37 -17.91 -29.08
C PRO A 22 6.81 -18.29 -27.67
N MET A 23 6.53 -17.42 -26.70
CA MET A 23 6.70 -17.77 -25.28
C MET A 23 5.50 -18.57 -24.77
N SER A 24 5.68 -19.28 -23.66
CA SER A 24 4.61 -19.96 -22.93
C SER A 24 4.46 -19.40 -21.52
N GLY A 25 3.27 -19.52 -20.94
CA GLY A 25 3.00 -19.02 -19.59
C GLY A 25 1.55 -18.59 -19.40
N THR A 26 1.33 -17.79 -18.36
CA THR A 26 0.00 -17.25 -18.04
C THR A 26 0.07 -15.77 -17.71
N VAL A 27 -0.98 -15.03 -18.04
CA VAL A 27 -1.21 -13.65 -17.58
C VAL A 27 -2.40 -13.65 -16.64
N GLU A 28 -2.26 -13.02 -15.48
CA GLU A 28 -3.30 -12.87 -14.47
C GLU A 28 -3.72 -11.41 -14.33
N PHE A 29 -5.02 -11.15 -14.38
CA PHE A 29 -5.62 -9.84 -14.19
C PHE A 29 -6.43 -9.86 -12.90
N ARG A 30 -5.95 -9.18 -11.86
CA ARG A 30 -6.56 -9.19 -10.54
C ARG A 30 -7.19 -7.82 -10.23
N PRO A 31 -8.52 -7.73 -10.05
CA PRO A 31 -9.15 -6.54 -9.49
C PRO A 31 -8.76 -6.38 -8.00
N PRO A 32 -9.06 -5.23 -7.36
CA PRO A 32 -9.00 -5.11 -5.91
C PRO A 32 -9.80 -6.23 -5.22
N ALA A 33 -9.52 -6.46 -3.92
CA ALA A 33 -9.90 -7.70 -3.22
C ALA A 33 -11.36 -8.17 -3.41
N LEU A 34 -12.31 -7.24 -3.53
CA LEU A 34 -13.69 -7.52 -3.93
C LEU A 34 -14.34 -6.23 -4.48
N LEU A 35 -14.91 -6.30 -5.67
CA LEU A 35 -15.71 -5.23 -6.29
C LEU A 35 -17.19 -5.58 -6.19
N THR A 36 -18.04 -4.58 -5.96
CA THR A 36 -19.51 -4.74 -6.02
C THR A 36 -20.11 -3.83 -7.09
N HIS A 37 -21.09 -4.33 -7.81
CA HIS A 37 -21.89 -3.55 -8.77
C HIS A 37 -23.36 -3.58 -8.34
N ALA A 38 -23.82 -2.53 -7.67
CA ALA A 38 -25.12 -2.51 -6.99
C ALA A 38 -26.30 -2.60 -7.96
N GLU A 39 -26.20 -2.00 -9.15
CA GLU A 39 -27.27 -2.02 -10.16
C GLU A 39 -27.44 -3.38 -10.85
N GLU A 40 -26.41 -4.25 -10.75
CA GLU A 40 -26.38 -5.56 -11.39
C GLU A 40 -26.37 -6.71 -10.37
N ASP A 41 -26.54 -6.39 -9.07
CA ASP A 41 -26.45 -7.32 -7.94
C ASP A 41 -25.23 -8.26 -8.01
N LEU A 42 -24.08 -7.74 -8.44
CA LEU A 42 -22.88 -8.51 -8.76
C LEU A 42 -21.72 -8.25 -7.79
N PHE A 43 -21.09 -9.33 -7.32
CA PHE A 43 -19.76 -9.30 -6.70
C PHE A 43 -18.72 -9.84 -7.68
N LEU A 44 -17.66 -9.08 -7.92
CA LEU A 44 -16.55 -9.46 -8.80
C LEU A 44 -15.24 -9.50 -8.01
N GLY A 45 -14.55 -10.64 -8.01
CA GLY A 45 -13.30 -10.82 -7.27
C GLY A 45 -12.48 -11.97 -7.83
N GLY A 46 -11.27 -12.14 -7.29
CA GLY A 46 -10.31 -13.12 -7.78
C GLY A 46 -9.69 -12.75 -9.14
N PRO A 47 -8.56 -13.38 -9.51
CA PRO A 47 -7.89 -13.08 -10.77
C PRO A 47 -8.58 -13.79 -11.95
N THR A 48 -8.73 -13.07 -13.06
CA THR A 48 -8.94 -13.71 -14.37
C THR A 48 -7.58 -14.17 -14.89
N ARG A 49 -7.41 -15.47 -15.10
CA ARG A 49 -6.17 -16.06 -15.63
C ARG A 49 -6.37 -16.49 -17.08
N THR A 50 -5.47 -16.09 -17.95
CA THR A 50 -5.41 -16.54 -19.35
C THR A 50 -4.05 -17.19 -19.64
N THR A 51 -4.07 -18.28 -20.41
CA THR A 51 -2.87 -19.01 -20.82
C THR A 51 -2.52 -18.61 -22.24
N LEU A 52 -1.23 -18.44 -22.52
CA LEU A 52 -0.77 -18.14 -23.88
C LEU A 52 -1.11 -19.30 -24.83
N ASP A 53 -1.58 -18.98 -26.03
CA ASP A 53 -1.80 -19.96 -27.10
C ASP A 53 -0.48 -20.43 -27.76
N ALA A 54 -0.58 -21.28 -28.78
CA ALA A 54 0.58 -21.82 -29.49
C ALA A 54 1.42 -20.73 -30.19
N GLU A 55 0.83 -19.57 -30.48
CA GLU A 55 1.46 -18.42 -31.09
C GLU A 55 1.92 -17.37 -30.06
N GLY A 56 1.79 -17.68 -28.75
CA GLY A 56 2.23 -16.83 -27.64
C GLY A 56 1.30 -15.66 -27.36
N ARG A 57 0.02 -15.76 -27.78
CA ARG A 57 -0.96 -14.68 -27.65
C ARG A 57 -1.96 -14.94 -26.53
N ILE A 58 -2.59 -13.86 -26.09
CA ILE A 58 -3.81 -13.90 -25.27
C ILE A 58 -4.87 -12.98 -25.89
N SER A 59 -6.13 -13.32 -25.68
CA SER A 59 -7.27 -12.43 -25.90
C SER A 59 -8.28 -12.70 -24.78
N VAL A 60 -8.59 -11.67 -23.99
CA VAL A 60 -9.47 -11.79 -22.83
C VAL A 60 -10.38 -10.57 -22.73
N VAL A 61 -11.65 -10.81 -22.46
CA VAL A 61 -12.64 -9.75 -22.22
C VAL A 61 -12.73 -9.49 -20.71
N LEU A 62 -12.48 -8.26 -20.30
CA LEU A 62 -12.45 -7.84 -18.90
C LEU A 62 -13.38 -6.65 -18.68
N PRO A 63 -14.04 -6.54 -17.51
CA PRO A 63 -14.77 -5.33 -17.14
C PRO A 63 -13.94 -4.06 -17.28
N ALA A 64 -14.57 -3.00 -17.80
CA ALA A 64 -13.98 -1.67 -17.78
C ALA A 64 -13.86 -1.16 -16.34
N THR A 65 -12.77 -0.47 -16.04
CA THR A 65 -12.41 -0.07 -14.68
C THR A 65 -13.03 1.25 -14.23
N ASP A 66 -13.64 1.99 -15.16
CA ASP A 66 -14.26 3.31 -14.97
C ASP A 66 -15.78 3.30 -15.21
N ALA A 67 -16.37 2.12 -15.41
CA ALA A 67 -17.82 2.01 -15.58
C ALA A 67 -18.57 2.49 -14.31
N PRO A 68 -19.70 3.19 -14.48
CA PRO A 68 -20.54 3.58 -13.34
C PRO A 68 -21.07 2.34 -12.61
N GLY A 69 -21.35 2.46 -11.31
CA GLY A 69 -21.96 1.38 -10.51
C GLY A 69 -20.96 0.50 -9.73
N TRP A 70 -19.65 0.56 -10.04
CA TRP A 70 -18.62 -0.11 -9.24
C TRP A 70 -18.41 0.53 -7.87
N ASN A 71 -18.16 -0.30 -6.85
CA ASN A 71 -17.65 0.11 -5.54
C ASN A 71 -16.45 -0.77 -5.13
N PRO A 72 -15.25 -0.18 -4.90
CA PRO A 72 -14.91 1.23 -5.17
C PRO A 72 -15.09 1.60 -6.65
N GLY A 73 -15.54 2.82 -6.91
CA GLY A 73 -15.57 3.37 -8.27
C GLY A 73 -14.16 3.68 -8.76
N ALA A 74 -13.94 3.65 -10.07
CA ALA A 74 -12.64 3.91 -10.71
C ALA A 74 -11.47 3.14 -10.07
N TRP A 75 -11.22 1.92 -10.55
CA TRP A 75 -10.22 1.01 -9.99
C TRP A 75 -9.16 0.62 -11.03
N THR A 76 -8.21 -0.25 -10.67
CA THR A 76 -7.19 -0.77 -11.60
C THR A 76 -7.03 -2.27 -11.44
N TYR A 77 -6.62 -2.93 -12.52
CA TYR A 77 -6.17 -4.32 -12.48
C TYR A 77 -4.69 -4.38 -12.09
N THR A 78 -4.36 -5.29 -11.16
CA THR A 78 -2.99 -5.79 -11.00
C THR A 78 -2.76 -6.87 -12.06
N VAL A 79 -1.91 -6.59 -13.04
CA VAL A 79 -1.46 -7.54 -14.05
C VAL A 79 -0.24 -8.29 -13.53
N THR A 80 -0.22 -9.61 -13.65
CA THR A 80 0.96 -10.44 -13.36
C THR A 80 1.27 -11.36 -14.54
N GLU A 81 2.40 -11.11 -15.19
CA GLU A 81 2.90 -11.90 -16.33
C GLU A 81 3.84 -13.00 -15.83
N LYS A 82 3.37 -14.25 -15.82
CA LYS A 82 4.14 -15.45 -15.41
C LYS A 82 4.57 -16.22 -16.65
N LEU A 83 5.63 -15.74 -17.30
CA LEU A 83 6.16 -16.30 -18.54
C LEU A 83 7.35 -17.24 -18.28
N ALA A 84 7.44 -18.32 -19.06
CA ALA A 84 8.56 -19.24 -19.02
C ALA A 84 9.86 -18.52 -19.45
N GLY A 85 10.93 -18.71 -18.69
CA GLY A 85 12.24 -18.08 -18.96
C GLY A 85 12.50 -16.76 -18.25
N LEU A 86 11.49 -16.15 -17.59
CA LEU A 86 11.68 -14.99 -16.71
C LEU A 86 11.96 -15.39 -15.25
N ALA A 87 12.58 -14.48 -14.49
CA ALA A 87 12.89 -14.70 -13.07
C ALA A 87 11.63 -15.04 -12.25
N ARG A 88 11.78 -15.87 -11.21
CA ARG A 88 10.68 -16.29 -10.33
C ARG A 88 10.02 -15.05 -9.69
N GLY A 89 8.75 -14.83 -10.02
CA GLY A 89 7.96 -13.67 -9.57
C GLY A 89 7.15 -13.05 -10.70
N GLY A 90 7.62 -13.16 -11.94
CA GLY A 90 6.97 -12.51 -13.09
C GLY A 90 7.11 -10.99 -13.05
N ARG A 91 6.56 -10.31 -14.07
CA ARG A 91 6.41 -8.85 -14.07
C ARG A 91 5.04 -8.50 -13.51
N THR A 92 4.98 -7.53 -12.60
CA THR A 92 3.73 -7.06 -11.99
C THR A 92 3.58 -5.56 -12.12
N TYR A 93 2.42 -5.11 -12.59
CA TYR A 93 2.09 -3.69 -12.77
C TYR A 93 0.58 -3.45 -12.71
N GLN A 94 0.16 -2.19 -12.61
CA GLN A 94 -1.25 -1.80 -12.60
C GLN A 94 -1.67 -1.29 -13.99
N VAL A 95 -2.90 -1.58 -14.41
CA VAL A 95 -3.53 -0.99 -15.60
C VAL A 95 -4.95 -0.53 -15.31
N ALA A 96 -5.37 0.56 -15.92
CA ALA A 96 -6.76 0.97 -16.03
C ALA A 96 -7.29 0.60 -17.42
N LEU A 97 -8.50 0.05 -17.50
CA LEU A 97 -9.14 -0.31 -18.77
C LEU A 97 -10.39 0.57 -18.93
N ALA A 98 -10.24 1.69 -19.63
CA ALA A 98 -11.34 2.64 -19.79
C ALA A 98 -12.43 2.12 -20.74
N ALA A 99 -13.70 2.30 -20.39
CA ALA A 99 -14.85 1.90 -21.20
C ALA A 99 -14.86 2.57 -22.58
N ALA A 100 -14.28 3.77 -22.68
CA ALA A 100 -14.11 4.49 -23.95
C ALA A 100 -13.10 3.83 -24.92
N VAL A 101 -12.29 2.87 -24.44
CA VAL A 101 -11.28 2.15 -25.21
C VAL A 101 -11.64 0.66 -25.21
N PRO A 102 -12.51 0.20 -26.14
CA PRO A 102 -13.08 -1.15 -26.10
C PRO A 102 -12.09 -2.27 -26.41
N ALA A 103 -10.91 -1.94 -26.95
CA ALA A 103 -9.84 -2.89 -27.21
C ALA A 103 -8.47 -2.25 -26.94
N VAL A 104 -7.58 -3.01 -26.31
CA VAL A 104 -6.22 -2.56 -26.00
C VAL A 104 -5.23 -3.72 -26.06
N ASP A 105 -4.02 -3.44 -26.55
CA ASP A 105 -2.89 -4.37 -26.41
C ASP A 105 -2.07 -4.04 -25.17
N LEU A 106 -1.70 -5.06 -24.38
CA LEU A 106 -0.87 -4.87 -23.19
C LEU A 106 0.47 -4.22 -23.51
N ALA A 107 1.04 -4.44 -24.69
CA ALA A 107 2.31 -3.83 -25.07
C ALA A 107 2.24 -2.29 -25.13
N ASP A 108 1.06 -1.73 -25.43
CA ASP A 108 0.86 -0.28 -25.57
C ASP A 108 0.65 0.42 -24.22
N ILE A 109 0.13 -0.30 -23.22
CA ILE A 109 -0.24 0.26 -21.91
C ILE A 109 0.64 -0.22 -20.75
N ALA A 110 1.48 -1.24 -20.96
CA ALA A 110 2.37 -1.73 -19.92
C ALA A 110 3.45 -0.67 -19.58
N PRO A 111 3.61 -0.27 -18.31
CA PRO A 111 4.58 0.75 -17.92
C PRO A 111 6.01 0.32 -18.25
N ALA A 112 6.77 1.16 -18.96
CA ALA A 112 8.22 0.96 -19.05
C ALA A 112 8.83 1.17 -17.65
N ASP A 113 9.51 0.16 -17.10
CA ASP A 113 10.22 0.29 -15.82
C ASP A 113 11.55 1.04 -16.04
N PRO A 114 11.69 2.31 -15.58
CA PRO A 114 12.90 3.09 -15.76
C PRO A 114 13.99 2.73 -14.72
N GLY A 115 13.71 1.84 -13.76
CA GLY A 115 14.59 1.49 -12.65
C GLY A 115 15.65 0.42 -12.94
N THR A 116 15.64 -0.19 -14.14
CA THR A 116 16.60 -1.25 -14.53
C THR A 116 17.30 -1.06 -15.89
N PRO A 117 17.73 0.14 -16.32
CA PRO A 117 18.60 0.24 -17.49
C PRO A 117 20.03 -0.19 -17.14
N GLN A 118 20.41 -1.43 -17.47
CA GLN A 118 21.82 -1.77 -17.61
C GLN A 118 22.30 -1.36 -19.00
N TYR A 119 22.73 -0.10 -19.15
CA TYR A 119 23.48 0.32 -20.32
C TYR A 119 24.98 0.03 -20.14
N VAL A 120 25.61 -0.55 -21.16
CA VAL A 120 27.07 -0.58 -21.30
C VAL A 120 27.47 0.64 -22.13
N ALA A 121 28.32 1.50 -21.58
CA ALA A 121 28.88 2.62 -22.35
C ALA A 121 29.81 2.07 -23.44
N VAL A 122 29.53 2.41 -24.70
CA VAL A 122 30.43 2.11 -25.83
C VAL A 122 31.41 3.28 -25.98
N PRO A 123 32.74 3.05 -25.93
CA PRO A 123 33.73 4.08 -26.20
C PRO A 123 33.58 4.65 -27.63
N GLY A 124 33.60 5.97 -27.75
CA GLY A 124 33.50 6.67 -29.04
C GLY A 124 34.73 6.47 -29.94
N PRO A 125 34.58 6.75 -31.26
CA PRO A 125 35.64 6.51 -32.25
C PRO A 125 36.91 7.37 -32.01
N PRO A 126 38.09 6.90 -32.44
CA PRO A 126 39.37 7.59 -32.25
C PRO A 126 39.39 9.02 -32.84
N GLY A 127 40.12 9.94 -32.18
CA GLY A 127 40.29 11.33 -32.62
C GLY A 127 41.01 11.50 -33.96
N PRO A 128 40.91 12.69 -34.59
CA PRO A 128 41.34 12.93 -35.97
C PRO A 128 42.86 12.93 -36.17
N ALA A 129 43.29 12.58 -37.39
CA ALA A 129 44.70 12.53 -37.78
C ALA A 129 45.36 13.93 -37.82
N GLY A 130 46.63 14.00 -37.40
CA GLY A 130 47.43 15.23 -37.43
C GLY A 130 47.72 15.76 -38.85
N GLY A 131 47.90 17.08 -38.98
CA GLY A 131 48.01 17.78 -40.26
C GLY A 131 49.33 17.58 -41.03
N PRO A 132 49.35 17.86 -42.36
CA PRO A 132 50.51 17.64 -43.23
C PRO A 132 51.65 18.66 -43.03
N GLY A 133 52.89 18.22 -43.27
CA GLY A 133 54.13 19.02 -43.15
C GLY A 133 54.41 20.03 -44.29
N PRO A 134 55.50 20.82 -44.18
CA PRO A 134 55.65 22.14 -44.80
C PRO A 134 56.11 22.18 -46.28
N GLN A 135 55.87 23.35 -46.90
CA GLN A 135 56.08 23.71 -48.31
C GLN A 135 57.56 23.95 -48.68
N GLY A 136 57.95 23.57 -49.91
CA GLY A 136 59.28 23.78 -50.49
C GLY A 136 59.52 25.18 -51.12
N PRO A 137 60.79 25.57 -51.38
CA PRO A 137 61.20 26.97 -51.57
C PRO A 137 61.08 27.53 -53.00
N ALA A 138 61.01 28.87 -53.10
CA ALA A 138 60.84 29.66 -54.31
C ALA A 138 62.16 29.94 -55.09
N GLY A 139 62.07 30.09 -56.42
CA GLY A 139 63.20 30.45 -57.30
C GLY A 139 63.37 31.97 -57.56
N PRO A 140 64.52 32.43 -58.11
CA PRO A 140 64.90 33.85 -58.16
C PRO A 140 64.49 34.60 -59.45
N ALA A 141 64.44 35.94 -59.38
CA ALA A 141 63.95 36.86 -60.42
C ALA A 141 65.04 37.37 -61.40
N GLY A 142 64.65 37.65 -62.67
CA GLY A 142 65.50 38.23 -63.71
C GLY A 142 64.96 39.55 -64.29
N ALA A 143 65.86 40.41 -64.78
CA ALA A 143 65.55 41.70 -65.41
C ALA A 143 64.65 41.55 -66.66
N VAL A 144 63.75 42.51 -66.88
CA VAL A 144 62.74 42.45 -67.93
C VAL A 144 63.37 42.80 -69.29
N HIS A 145 63.52 41.80 -70.16
CA HIS A 145 64.05 41.92 -71.53
C HIS A 145 62.95 42.12 -72.59
N SER A 146 61.69 42.13 -72.15
CA SER A 146 60.51 42.31 -72.99
C SER A 146 59.32 42.78 -72.15
N VAL A 147 58.52 43.72 -72.66
CA VAL A 147 57.26 44.13 -72.03
C VAL A 147 56.13 43.85 -73.01
N ASN A 148 55.20 42.97 -72.63
CA ASN A 148 54.01 42.60 -73.41
C ASN A 148 54.28 42.27 -74.89
N GLY A 149 55.35 41.51 -75.15
CA GLY A 149 55.68 41.00 -76.50
C GLY A 149 56.61 41.91 -77.32
N HIS A 150 56.85 43.14 -76.86
CA HIS A 150 57.83 44.04 -77.47
C HIS A 150 59.24 43.68 -77.00
N THR A 151 60.17 43.53 -77.95
CA THR A 151 61.57 43.08 -77.72
C THR A 151 62.59 44.03 -78.35
N GLU A 152 62.11 45.17 -78.84
CA GLU A 152 62.92 46.22 -79.46
C GLU A 152 63.72 46.98 -78.40
N ALA A 153 64.85 47.58 -78.80
CA ALA A 153 65.74 48.29 -77.88
C ALA A 153 65.07 49.51 -77.22
N ASP A 154 64.11 50.14 -77.92
CA ASP A 154 63.23 51.20 -77.41
C ASP A 154 61.78 50.69 -77.44
N ILE A 155 61.24 50.28 -76.29
CA ILE A 155 59.86 49.77 -76.22
C ILE A 155 58.88 50.96 -76.17
N VAL A 156 58.12 51.18 -77.24
CA VAL A 156 57.00 52.14 -77.30
C VAL A 156 55.69 51.40 -77.04
N LEU A 157 55.03 51.69 -75.91
CA LEU A 157 53.76 51.06 -75.52
C LEU A 157 52.58 51.98 -75.86
N GLY A 158 51.61 51.47 -76.61
CA GLY A 158 50.28 52.04 -76.75
C GLY A 158 49.37 51.61 -75.60
N ALA A 159 48.18 52.21 -75.51
CA ALA A 159 47.24 51.93 -74.42
C ALA A 159 46.83 50.44 -74.33
N ALA A 160 46.70 49.75 -75.46
CA ALA A 160 46.44 48.32 -75.50
C ALA A 160 47.60 47.49 -74.92
N ASP A 161 48.85 47.92 -75.13
CA ASP A 161 50.04 47.22 -74.66
C ASP A 161 50.22 47.27 -73.15
N VAL A 162 49.50 48.13 -72.43
CA VAL A 162 49.53 48.21 -70.96
C VAL A 162 48.16 48.08 -70.32
N SER A 163 47.13 47.70 -71.11
CA SER A 163 45.73 47.73 -70.67
C SER A 163 45.29 49.08 -70.11
N ALA A 164 45.91 50.17 -70.57
CA ALA A 164 45.49 51.52 -70.24
C ALA A 164 44.23 51.88 -71.03
N LEU A 165 43.40 52.71 -70.42
CA LEU A 165 42.20 53.20 -71.05
C LEU A 165 42.56 54.21 -72.15
N ALA A 166 42.06 53.99 -73.37
CA ALA A 166 42.16 55.00 -74.42
C ALA A 166 41.36 56.24 -74.03
N SER A 167 41.92 57.44 -74.20
CA SER A 167 41.25 58.70 -73.85
C SER A 167 39.90 58.88 -74.54
N ALA A 168 39.70 58.29 -75.73
CA ALA A 168 38.45 58.29 -76.46
C ALA A 168 37.35 57.41 -75.82
N SER A 169 37.70 56.49 -74.92
CA SER A 169 36.78 55.58 -74.23
C SER A 169 36.23 56.15 -72.93
N ALA A 170 36.81 57.25 -72.42
CA ALA A 170 36.40 57.88 -71.18
C ALA A 170 35.16 58.75 -71.39
N GLY A 171 34.05 58.40 -70.73
CA GLY A 171 32.80 59.17 -70.77
C GLY A 171 31.98 59.02 -72.05
N ALA A 172 32.37 58.11 -72.95
CA ALA A 172 31.64 57.81 -74.18
C ALA A 172 30.60 56.69 -73.97
N PRO A 173 29.49 56.66 -74.74
CA PRO A 173 28.56 55.53 -74.75
C PRO A 173 29.28 54.22 -75.08
N GLY A 174 29.12 53.20 -74.25
CA GLY A 174 29.82 51.90 -74.38
C GLY A 174 31.28 51.92 -73.91
N GLY A 175 31.77 53.05 -73.38
CA GLY A 175 33.08 53.19 -72.73
C GLY A 175 33.01 53.05 -71.21
N VAL A 176 33.98 53.66 -70.51
CA VAL A 176 34.01 53.69 -69.04
C VAL A 176 33.59 55.07 -68.52
N ALA A 177 32.90 55.09 -67.38
CA ALA A 177 32.50 56.33 -66.73
C ALA A 177 33.72 57.09 -66.19
N THR A 178 33.71 58.42 -66.31
CA THR A 178 34.70 59.30 -65.66
C THR A 178 34.19 59.72 -64.30
N LEU A 179 35.10 60.11 -63.40
CA LEU A 179 34.74 60.79 -62.16
C LEU A 179 34.94 62.31 -62.30
N GLY A 180 34.01 63.08 -61.75
CA GLY A 180 34.15 64.52 -61.56
C GLY A 180 35.13 64.87 -60.45
N ALA A 181 35.33 66.17 -60.21
CA ALA A 181 36.21 66.65 -59.14
C ALA A 181 35.74 66.27 -57.73
N ASP A 182 34.47 65.91 -57.59
CA ASP A 182 33.82 65.38 -56.38
C ASP A 182 33.97 63.86 -56.24
N GLY A 183 34.63 63.20 -57.18
CA GLY A 183 34.80 61.74 -57.19
C GLY A 183 33.54 60.97 -57.61
N LEU A 184 32.51 61.65 -58.15
CA LEU A 184 31.27 61.03 -58.60
C LEU A 184 31.20 60.94 -60.13
N VAL A 185 30.45 59.97 -60.66
CA VAL A 185 30.16 59.91 -62.10
C VAL A 185 29.27 61.09 -62.48
N PRO A 186 29.64 61.95 -63.44
CA PRO A 186 28.82 63.07 -63.86
C PRO A 186 27.41 62.61 -64.25
N ALA A 187 26.39 63.37 -63.85
CA ALA A 187 24.99 63.01 -64.09
C ALA A 187 24.66 62.73 -65.58
N ALA A 188 25.39 63.37 -66.50
CA ALA A 188 25.25 63.14 -67.94
C ALA A 188 25.64 61.72 -68.41
N GLN A 189 26.42 60.98 -67.60
CA GLN A 189 26.84 59.60 -67.88
C GLN A 189 25.98 58.55 -67.15
N LEU A 190 25.03 58.99 -66.31
CA LEU A 190 24.09 58.10 -65.63
C LEU A 190 22.81 57.94 -66.47
N PRO A 191 22.16 56.76 -66.44
CA PRO A 191 20.84 56.60 -67.03
C PRO A 191 19.83 57.59 -66.43
N ALA A 192 18.96 58.16 -67.27
CA ALA A 192 17.88 59.03 -66.80
C ALA A 192 16.95 58.23 -65.85
N GLY A 193 16.98 58.57 -64.56
CA GLY A 193 16.20 57.89 -63.51
C GLY A 193 17.03 57.08 -62.50
N GLY A 194 18.26 57.51 -62.20
CA GLY A 194 19.17 56.90 -61.22
C GLY A 194 18.47 56.32 -59.99
N GLY A 195 18.59 55.00 -59.85
CA GLY A 195 17.88 54.19 -58.88
C GLY A 195 18.21 54.53 -57.43
N ALA A 196 17.18 54.94 -56.71
CA ALA A 196 16.91 54.61 -55.32
C ALA A 196 15.38 54.69 -55.17
N VAL A 197 14.83 53.94 -54.22
CA VAL A 197 13.39 53.90 -53.92
C VAL A 197 12.73 55.28 -54.09
N ALA A 198 11.78 55.39 -55.03
CA ALA A 198 11.15 56.68 -55.34
C ALA A 198 10.39 57.25 -54.14
N SER A 199 9.78 56.38 -53.34
CA SER A 199 9.23 56.72 -52.03
C SER A 199 9.09 55.49 -51.12
N VAL A 200 9.17 55.68 -49.81
CA VAL A 200 8.73 54.70 -48.81
C VAL A 200 7.47 55.28 -48.17
N ASN A 201 6.34 54.61 -48.37
CA ASN A 201 5.03 55.07 -47.87
C ASN A 201 4.69 56.53 -48.25
N GLY A 202 5.02 56.93 -49.48
CA GLY A 202 4.74 58.29 -49.99
C GLY A 202 5.77 59.37 -49.60
N GLN A 203 6.76 59.06 -48.76
CA GLN A 203 7.85 59.99 -48.42
C GLN A 203 9.01 59.86 -49.40
N THR A 204 9.56 60.98 -49.86
CA THR A 204 10.72 61.07 -50.78
C THR A 204 11.87 61.83 -50.11
N GLY A 205 13.13 61.53 -50.46
CA GLY A 205 14.31 62.15 -49.85
C GLY A 205 14.85 61.39 -48.63
N GLU A 206 15.32 62.11 -47.60
CA GLU A 206 15.75 61.52 -46.33
C GLU A 206 14.51 61.01 -45.56
N VAL A 207 14.34 59.69 -45.46
CA VAL A 207 13.13 59.07 -44.92
C VAL A 207 13.27 58.81 -43.41
N LEU A 208 12.47 59.51 -42.59
CA LEU A 208 12.32 59.22 -41.15
C LEU A 208 10.97 58.57 -40.89
N LEU A 209 10.97 57.26 -40.61
CA LEU A 209 9.74 56.49 -40.37
C LEU A 209 9.34 56.52 -38.90
N THR A 210 8.04 56.69 -38.64
CA THR A 210 7.41 56.46 -37.34
C THR A 210 6.73 55.09 -37.29
N ALA A 211 6.39 54.60 -36.10
CA ALA A 211 5.62 53.36 -35.94
C ALA A 211 4.29 53.39 -36.72
N ASN A 212 3.69 54.58 -36.86
CA ASN A 212 2.42 54.76 -37.56
C ASN A 212 2.56 54.54 -39.08
N ASP A 213 3.72 54.92 -39.65
CA ASP A 213 4.00 54.75 -41.08
C ASP A 213 4.12 53.27 -41.48
N LEU A 214 4.35 52.37 -40.52
CA LEU A 214 4.55 50.94 -40.73
C LEU A 214 3.35 50.09 -40.27
N GLY A 215 2.28 50.72 -39.76
CA GLY A 215 1.18 49.99 -39.10
C GLY A 215 1.61 49.26 -37.83
N ALA A 216 2.77 49.63 -37.26
CA ALA A 216 3.27 49.08 -36.01
C ALA A 216 2.53 49.71 -34.82
N LEU A 217 2.23 48.91 -33.82
CA LEU A 217 1.65 49.42 -32.58
C LEU A 217 2.66 50.31 -31.87
N THR A 218 2.18 51.44 -31.33
CA THR A 218 2.94 52.20 -30.36
C THR A 218 3.13 51.35 -29.09
N GLN A 219 4.22 51.58 -28.35
CA GLN A 219 4.49 50.87 -27.11
C GLN A 219 3.28 50.91 -26.15
N ALA A 220 2.69 52.10 -25.97
CA ALA A 220 1.49 52.29 -25.15
C ALA A 220 0.25 51.49 -25.64
N ALA A 221 0.05 51.38 -26.95
CA ALA A 221 -1.06 50.58 -27.50
C ALA A 221 -0.80 49.07 -27.41
N GLY A 222 0.46 48.64 -27.45
CA GLY A 222 0.87 47.27 -27.15
C GLY A 222 0.63 46.92 -25.69
N ASP A 223 1.08 47.78 -24.78
CA ASP A 223 0.93 47.60 -23.33
C ASP A 223 -0.54 47.52 -22.90
N ALA A 224 -1.42 48.31 -23.53
CA ALA A 224 -2.86 48.28 -23.26
C ALA A 224 -3.59 47.00 -23.72
N ARG A 225 -2.97 46.17 -24.59
CA ARG A 225 -3.56 44.88 -24.99
C ARG A 225 -3.26 43.75 -24.00
N TYR A 226 -2.29 43.92 -23.13
CA TYR A 226 -2.00 42.97 -22.06
C TYR A 226 -2.69 43.44 -20.78
N LEU A 227 -3.34 42.50 -20.08
CA LEU A 227 -3.98 42.80 -18.81
C LEU A 227 -2.90 43.25 -17.82
N ALA A 228 -2.95 44.50 -17.35
CA ALA A 228 -2.07 44.94 -16.27
C ALA A 228 -2.34 44.08 -15.02
N LEU A 229 -1.30 43.61 -14.34
CA LEU A 229 -1.40 42.70 -13.19
C LEU A 229 -2.38 43.20 -12.09
N GLY A 230 -2.59 44.51 -11.98
CA GLY A 230 -3.54 45.13 -11.03
C GLY A 230 -5.02 45.02 -11.42
N GLY A 231 -5.35 44.52 -12.62
CA GLY A 231 -6.72 44.29 -13.10
C GLY A 231 -7.14 42.82 -13.14
N ALA A 232 -6.24 41.90 -12.76
CA ALA A 232 -6.59 40.48 -12.65
C ALA A 232 -7.53 40.27 -11.45
N PRO A 233 -8.62 39.47 -11.59
CA PRO A 233 -9.58 39.23 -10.50
C PRO A 233 -8.96 38.55 -9.27
N VAL A 234 -7.79 37.94 -9.43
CA VAL A 234 -6.96 37.40 -8.34
C VAL A 234 -5.60 38.08 -8.42
N THR A 235 -5.32 38.97 -7.47
CA THR A 235 -4.03 39.68 -7.36
C THR A 235 -3.06 39.00 -6.41
N SER A 236 -3.58 38.21 -5.47
CA SER A 236 -2.79 37.40 -4.54
C SER A 236 -3.55 36.17 -4.09
N VAL A 237 -2.83 35.09 -3.75
CA VAL A 237 -3.38 33.92 -3.06
C VAL A 237 -2.60 33.76 -1.77
N ASN A 238 -3.29 33.87 -0.63
CA ASN A 238 -2.68 33.86 0.70
C ASN A 238 -1.50 34.85 0.86
N GLY A 239 -1.62 36.06 0.30
CA GLY A 239 -0.59 37.10 0.39
C GLY A 239 0.61 36.95 -0.56
N LEU A 240 0.66 35.86 -1.35
CA LEU A 240 1.68 35.66 -2.38
C LEU A 240 1.22 36.26 -3.72
N THR A 241 2.16 36.87 -4.45
CA THR A 241 1.97 37.46 -5.79
C THR A 241 2.98 36.88 -6.77
N GLY A 242 2.61 36.69 -8.04
CA GLY A 242 3.51 36.12 -9.07
C GLY A 242 3.34 34.62 -9.27
N GLU A 243 4.44 33.86 -9.37
CA GLU A 243 4.42 32.39 -9.39
C GLU A 243 4.05 31.87 -7.98
N VAL A 244 2.86 31.28 -7.84
CA VAL A 244 2.32 30.86 -6.54
C VAL A 244 2.56 29.37 -6.32
N ALA A 245 3.48 29.03 -5.41
CA ALA A 245 3.62 27.69 -4.86
C ALA A 245 2.98 27.64 -3.46
N LEU A 246 1.98 26.77 -3.28
CA LEU A 246 1.28 26.61 -1.99
C LEU A 246 1.68 25.29 -1.34
N ALA A 247 2.05 25.36 -0.08
CA ALA A 247 2.03 24.22 0.83
C ALA A 247 0.64 24.07 1.47
N ALA A 248 0.34 22.90 2.04
CA ALA A 248 -0.93 22.64 2.70
C ALA A 248 -1.24 23.67 3.82
N SER A 249 -0.22 24.14 4.53
CA SER A 249 -0.31 25.19 5.55
C SER A 249 -0.84 26.52 5.02
N ASP A 250 -0.56 26.85 3.75
CA ASP A 250 -0.86 28.15 3.17
C ASP A 250 -2.35 28.34 2.85
N VAL A 251 -3.12 27.26 2.87
CA VAL A 251 -4.57 27.27 2.64
C VAL A 251 -5.34 26.62 3.79
N ALA A 252 -4.68 26.42 4.93
CA ALA A 252 -5.20 25.64 6.06
C ALA A 252 -5.72 24.25 5.63
N ALA A 253 -5.14 23.67 4.58
CA ALA A 253 -5.41 22.31 4.17
C ALA A 253 -4.54 21.34 4.98
N VAL A 254 -5.06 20.15 5.23
CA VAL A 254 -4.27 19.06 5.81
C VAL A 254 -3.77 18.17 4.67
N PRO A 255 -2.50 17.74 4.67
CA PRO A 255 -1.99 16.80 3.66
C PRO A 255 -2.86 15.55 3.53
N VAL A 256 -2.95 15.02 2.31
CA VAL A 256 -3.66 13.76 2.06
C VAL A 256 -3.05 12.67 2.96
N GLY A 257 -3.87 12.09 3.84
CA GLY A 257 -3.43 11.06 4.79
C GLY A 257 -3.19 11.52 6.24
N GLU A 258 -3.25 12.81 6.58
CA GLU A 258 -3.01 13.28 7.96
C GLU A 258 -4.20 14.02 8.63
N GLY A 259 -5.37 14.11 7.98
CA GLY A 259 -6.47 14.93 8.49
C GLY A 259 -7.69 14.19 9.04
N VAL A 260 -7.83 14.15 10.36
CA VAL A 260 -9.13 14.36 11.04
C VAL A 260 -8.93 15.50 12.04
N LEU A 261 -9.11 16.73 11.59
CA LEU A 261 -9.12 17.90 12.47
C LEU A 261 -10.56 18.23 12.86
N LEU A 262 -11.01 17.62 13.95
CA LEU A 262 -12.30 17.94 14.57
C LEU A 262 -12.10 18.00 16.09
N ALA A 263 -12.47 19.12 16.69
CA ALA A 263 -12.61 19.27 18.14
C ALA A 263 -14.11 19.32 18.49
N GLY A 264 -14.51 18.64 19.56
CA GLY A 264 -15.91 18.49 19.97
C GLY A 264 -16.57 17.19 19.48
N ALA A 265 -17.81 16.95 19.91
CA ALA A 265 -18.58 15.77 19.49
C ALA A 265 -18.81 15.79 17.97
N GLN A 266 -18.59 14.66 17.32
CA GLN A 266 -18.75 14.51 15.88
C GLN A 266 -19.80 13.45 15.60
N GLU A 267 -20.75 13.79 14.73
CA GLU A 267 -21.76 12.86 14.25
C GLU A 267 -21.34 12.39 12.85
N ILE A 268 -21.17 11.08 12.70
CA ILE A 268 -20.81 10.47 11.41
C ILE A 268 -22.04 9.75 10.88
N GLN A 269 -22.68 10.32 9.86
CA GLN A 269 -23.75 9.62 9.14
C GLN A 269 -23.18 8.55 8.19
N GLY A 270 -23.74 7.35 8.25
CA GLY A 270 -23.43 6.24 7.34
C GLY A 270 -22.32 5.28 7.83
N ALA A 271 -22.10 4.20 7.05
CA ALA A 271 -21.09 3.20 7.35
C ALA A 271 -19.68 3.67 6.93
N LYS A 272 -18.69 3.54 7.82
CA LYS A 272 -17.27 3.76 7.50
C LYS A 272 -16.44 2.52 7.84
N THR A 273 -15.40 2.28 7.05
CA THR A 273 -14.46 1.17 7.23
C THR A 273 -13.15 1.71 7.77
N PHE A 274 -12.69 1.19 8.91
CA PHE A 274 -11.40 1.56 9.50
C PHE A 274 -10.32 0.56 9.08
N VAL A 275 -9.19 1.06 8.56
CA VAL A 275 -8.04 0.23 8.17
C VAL A 275 -7.30 -0.29 9.41
N THR A 276 -7.33 0.47 10.51
CA THR A 276 -6.90 0.05 11.85
C THR A 276 -8.07 0.27 12.81
N PRO A 277 -8.52 -0.75 13.57
CA PRO A 277 -9.63 -0.59 14.50
C PRO A 277 -9.34 0.55 15.49
N PRO A 278 -10.26 1.51 15.68
CA PRO A 278 -10.15 2.48 16.76
C PRO A 278 -9.96 1.75 18.09
N SER A 279 -8.98 2.16 18.89
CA SER A 279 -8.75 1.62 20.22
C SER A 279 -8.64 2.74 21.24
N THR A 280 -9.41 2.65 22.32
CA THR A 280 -9.33 3.57 23.45
C THR A 280 -8.48 2.93 24.56
N ALA A 281 -7.64 3.72 25.22
CA ALA A 281 -6.96 3.30 26.45
C ALA A 281 -7.82 3.54 27.70
N ALA A 282 -8.86 4.36 27.58
CA ALA A 282 -9.83 4.64 28.62
C ALA A 282 -11.00 3.65 28.57
N ALA A 283 -11.45 3.19 29.74
CA ALA A 283 -12.65 2.37 29.86
C ALA A 283 -13.89 3.15 29.39
N PRO A 284 -14.84 2.50 28.68
CA PRO A 284 -16.15 3.06 28.40
C PRO A 284 -16.84 3.55 29.69
N SER A 285 -17.35 4.78 29.69
CA SER A 285 -18.10 5.32 30.83
C SER A 285 -19.56 5.63 30.50
N THR A 286 -19.94 5.55 29.22
CA THR A 286 -21.32 5.70 28.74
C THR A 286 -21.61 4.68 27.65
N ASP A 287 -22.89 4.42 27.41
CA ASP A 287 -23.37 3.43 26.43
C ASP A 287 -22.92 3.74 24.98
N ASP A 288 -22.58 5.00 24.69
CA ASP A 288 -22.17 5.48 23.36
C ASP A 288 -20.66 5.33 23.06
N HIS A 289 -19.86 4.87 24.02
CA HIS A 289 -18.44 4.65 23.80
C HIS A 289 -18.23 3.42 22.89
N LEU A 290 -17.49 3.60 21.78
CA LEU A 290 -17.10 2.53 20.85
C LEU A 290 -16.30 1.43 21.56
N THR A 291 -17.00 0.45 22.10
CA THR A 291 -16.41 -0.84 22.45
C THR A 291 -16.14 -1.60 21.17
N ARG A 292 -15.06 -2.41 21.13
CA ARG A 292 -14.84 -3.33 20.00
C ARG A 292 -16.09 -4.20 19.89
N ARG A 293 -16.90 -3.99 18.84
CA ARG A 293 -18.13 -4.76 18.61
C ARG A 293 -17.88 -6.26 18.67
N ALA A 294 -16.77 -6.77 18.12
CA ALA A 294 -16.41 -8.19 18.25
C ALA A 294 -16.06 -8.63 19.68
N TYR A 295 -15.60 -7.74 20.56
CA TYR A 295 -15.36 -8.01 21.98
C TYR A 295 -16.66 -7.98 22.78
N VAL A 296 -17.60 -7.08 22.45
CA VAL A 296 -18.95 -7.09 23.03
C VAL A 296 -19.74 -8.29 22.51
N ASP A 297 -19.77 -8.54 21.21
CA ASP A 297 -20.48 -9.66 20.57
C ASP A 297 -19.90 -11.03 20.97
N ALA A 298 -18.60 -11.13 21.27
CA ALA A 298 -18.01 -12.36 21.84
C ALA A 298 -18.41 -12.62 23.30
N VAL A 299 -18.86 -11.57 24.02
CA VAL A 299 -19.33 -11.65 25.41
C VAL A 299 -20.87 -11.56 25.50
N SER A 300 -21.53 -11.14 24.41
CA SER A 300 -22.95 -10.81 24.32
C SER A 300 -23.52 -11.21 22.95
N ALA A 301 -23.29 -12.44 22.50
CA ALA A 301 -24.21 -13.04 21.53
C ALA A 301 -25.56 -13.16 22.25
N ALA A 302 -26.52 -12.30 21.90
CA ALA A 302 -27.85 -12.31 22.50
C ALA A 302 -28.40 -13.75 22.51
N GLY A 303 -28.75 -14.25 23.70
CA GLY A 303 -29.25 -15.62 23.91
C GLY A 303 -28.20 -16.68 24.28
N THR A 304 -26.92 -16.32 24.48
CA THR A 304 -25.89 -17.26 24.99
C THR A 304 -25.57 -16.97 26.45
N TRP A 305 -25.58 -18.00 27.31
CA TRP A 305 -25.16 -17.86 28.71
C TRP A 305 -23.63 -17.74 28.80
N SER A 306 -23.15 -16.68 29.43
CA SER A 306 -21.73 -16.46 29.73
C SER A 306 -21.44 -16.71 31.21
N PRO A 307 -20.16 -16.91 31.63
CA PRO A 307 -19.81 -16.96 33.04
C PRO A 307 -20.37 -15.78 33.83
N SER A 308 -20.21 -14.57 33.29
CA SER A 308 -20.69 -13.33 33.91
C SER A 308 -22.21 -13.27 34.03
N SER A 309 -22.95 -13.89 33.10
CA SER A 309 -24.41 -13.98 33.17
C SER A 309 -24.90 -14.76 34.40
N MET A 310 -24.04 -15.61 34.97
CA MET A 310 -24.30 -16.41 36.18
C MET A 310 -23.48 -15.93 37.39
N GLY A 311 -22.83 -14.77 37.32
CA GLY A 311 -22.02 -14.22 38.41
C GLY A 311 -20.62 -14.81 38.56
N PHE A 312 -20.09 -15.49 37.52
CA PHE A 312 -18.74 -16.02 37.50
C PHE A 312 -17.80 -15.16 36.64
N SER A 313 -16.54 -15.06 37.05
CA SER A 313 -15.45 -14.44 36.28
C SER A 313 -14.97 -15.34 35.13
N GLY A 314 -15.15 -16.66 35.25
CA GLY A 314 -14.85 -17.65 34.22
C GLY A 314 -15.28 -19.06 34.64
N TRP A 315 -15.54 -19.96 33.70
CA TRP A 315 -15.88 -21.37 33.98
C TRP A 315 -15.14 -22.34 33.06
N ALA A 316 -15.07 -23.61 33.44
CA ALA A 316 -14.46 -24.65 32.62
C ALA A 316 -15.25 -24.89 31.33
N PHE A 317 -16.57 -24.86 31.44
CA PHE A 317 -17.56 -24.99 30.37
C PHE A 317 -18.94 -24.56 30.89
N ASP A 318 -19.90 -24.36 30.00
CA ASP A 318 -21.29 -24.05 30.36
C ASP A 318 -21.88 -25.17 31.24
N PRO A 319 -22.40 -24.90 32.45
CA PRO A 319 -22.98 -25.92 33.31
C PRO A 319 -24.12 -26.71 32.66
N ALA A 320 -24.82 -26.16 31.66
CA ALA A 320 -25.85 -26.88 30.91
C ALA A 320 -25.30 -28.10 30.13
N ALA A 321 -23.99 -28.13 29.86
CA ALA A 321 -23.33 -29.28 29.24
C ALA A 321 -22.92 -30.37 30.25
N ALA A 322 -23.21 -30.20 31.54
CA ALA A 322 -22.89 -31.18 32.58
C ALA A 322 -23.96 -32.30 32.70
N SER A 323 -23.55 -33.47 33.18
CA SER A 323 -24.43 -34.58 33.55
C SER A 323 -24.17 -34.99 34.99
N ALA A 324 -25.19 -34.83 35.82
CA ALA A 324 -25.18 -35.28 37.21
C ALA A 324 -25.35 -36.80 37.40
N PRO A 325 -26.02 -37.57 36.50
CA PRO A 325 -26.07 -39.04 36.60
C PRO A 325 -24.73 -39.76 36.54
N THR A 326 -23.68 -39.12 36.00
CA THR A 326 -22.33 -39.68 35.88
C THR A 326 -21.30 -38.77 36.54
N PRO A 327 -21.36 -38.53 37.87
CA PRO A 327 -20.48 -37.55 38.50
C PRO A 327 -19.04 -38.06 38.62
N GLN A 328 -18.09 -37.15 38.81
CA GLN A 328 -16.70 -37.47 39.08
C GLN A 328 -16.44 -37.62 40.59
N TYR A 329 -16.03 -38.80 41.01
CA TYR A 329 -15.40 -39.00 42.32
C TYR A 329 -13.87 -38.93 42.16
N CYS A 330 -13.22 -38.12 42.98
CA CYS A 330 -11.77 -37.97 42.93
C CYS A 330 -11.08 -39.15 43.65
N ILE A 331 -9.95 -39.61 43.11
CA ILE A 331 -9.13 -40.66 43.71
C ILE A 331 -8.22 -40.03 44.77
N ASN A 332 -8.17 -40.66 45.94
CA ASN A 332 -7.33 -40.25 47.07
C ASN A 332 -5.86 -40.08 46.62
N GLY A 333 -5.29 -38.93 46.95
CA GLY A 333 -3.90 -38.58 46.68
C GLY A 333 -3.63 -38.11 45.26
N TRP A 334 -4.63 -37.89 44.41
CA TRP A 334 -4.42 -37.35 43.06
C TRP A 334 -4.80 -35.88 42.99
N VAL A 335 -3.99 -35.07 42.28
CA VAL A 335 -4.30 -33.67 42.00
C VAL A 335 -4.94 -33.56 40.63
N TYR A 336 -6.23 -33.24 40.61
CA TYR A 336 -7.00 -32.94 39.40
C TYR A 336 -6.78 -31.49 38.98
N LEU A 337 -6.71 -31.24 37.68
CA LEU A 337 -6.51 -29.92 37.10
C LEU A 337 -7.68 -29.58 36.18
N ILE A 338 -8.41 -28.52 36.51
CA ILE A 338 -9.58 -28.03 35.78
C ILE A 338 -9.22 -26.66 35.17
N GLY A 339 -9.13 -26.62 33.85
CA GLY A 339 -8.74 -25.43 33.09
C GLY A 339 -9.87 -24.42 32.99
N ILE A 340 -9.60 -23.17 33.39
CA ILE A 340 -10.53 -22.04 33.31
C ILE A 340 -9.90 -20.92 32.47
N PRO A 341 -10.49 -20.53 31.32
CA PRO A 341 -10.10 -19.34 30.59
C PRO A 341 -10.68 -18.08 31.27
N LEU A 342 -9.85 -17.05 31.39
CA LEU A 342 -10.26 -15.68 31.71
C LEU A 342 -10.01 -14.79 30.49
N HIS A 343 -11.08 -14.22 29.93
CA HIS A 343 -11.01 -13.34 28.75
C HIS A 343 -10.69 -11.88 29.11
N ALA A 344 -10.81 -11.52 30.38
CA ALA A 344 -10.46 -10.21 30.93
C ALA A 344 -9.77 -10.39 32.30
N PRO A 345 -8.99 -9.39 32.77
CA PRO A 345 -8.51 -9.39 34.14
C PRO A 345 -9.67 -9.43 35.14
N ALA A 346 -9.51 -10.18 36.22
CA ALA A 346 -10.54 -10.33 37.26
C ALA A 346 -9.89 -10.53 38.64
N THR A 347 -10.54 -10.06 39.69
CA THR A 347 -10.17 -10.40 41.06
C THR A 347 -10.85 -11.69 41.45
N VAL A 348 -10.09 -12.78 41.50
CA VAL A 348 -10.60 -14.09 41.89
C VAL A 348 -10.64 -14.18 43.41
N THR A 349 -11.83 -14.41 43.95
CA THR A 349 -12.07 -14.56 45.39
C THR A 349 -12.49 -15.97 45.75
N ASN A 350 -13.17 -16.68 44.84
CA ASN A 350 -13.66 -18.04 45.12
C ASN A 350 -13.36 -19.02 43.99
N LEU A 351 -13.19 -20.28 44.39
CA LEU A 351 -13.21 -21.44 43.51
C LEU A 351 -14.56 -22.14 43.69
N VAL A 352 -15.29 -22.35 42.60
CA VAL A 352 -16.68 -22.79 42.64
C VAL A 352 -16.80 -24.16 41.98
N PHE A 353 -17.59 -25.05 42.60
CA PHE A 353 -17.92 -26.37 42.07
C PHE A 353 -19.43 -26.61 42.17
N TYR A 354 -19.98 -27.51 41.36
CA TYR A 354 -21.31 -28.06 41.59
C TYR A 354 -21.17 -29.49 42.08
N VAL A 355 -21.78 -29.80 43.23
CA VAL A 355 -21.72 -31.11 43.88
C VAL A 355 -23.13 -31.70 43.90
N PRO A 356 -23.48 -32.62 42.97
CA PRO A 356 -24.79 -33.27 42.95
C PRO A 356 -25.11 -34.11 44.19
N GLY A 357 -24.08 -34.56 44.92
CA GLY A 357 -24.26 -35.36 46.13
C GLY A 357 -22.98 -35.50 46.95
N TYR A 358 -23.13 -35.44 48.27
CA TYR A 358 -22.08 -35.75 49.23
C TYR A 358 -22.69 -36.13 50.58
N VAL A 359 -22.26 -37.24 51.19
CA VAL A 359 -22.79 -37.69 52.49
C VAL A 359 -22.38 -36.78 53.67
N GLY A 360 -21.31 -35.99 53.50
CA GLY A 360 -20.77 -35.09 54.53
C GLY A 360 -19.85 -35.79 55.53
N GLY A 361 -18.90 -35.03 56.10
CA GLY A 361 -18.07 -35.47 57.23
C GLY A 361 -17.05 -36.58 56.96
N THR A 362 -16.83 -36.95 55.70
CA THR A 362 -15.93 -38.08 55.34
C THR A 362 -14.68 -37.66 54.54
N LEU A 363 -14.52 -36.36 54.25
CA LEU A 363 -13.28 -35.78 53.75
C LEU A 363 -12.19 -35.76 54.83
N SER A 364 -10.95 -35.95 54.42
CA SER A 364 -9.74 -35.71 55.21
C SER A 364 -9.39 -34.23 55.23
N THR A 365 -8.76 -33.79 56.33
CA THR A 365 -8.09 -32.48 56.49
C THR A 365 -6.89 -32.29 55.56
N SER A 366 -6.64 -33.24 54.66
CA SER A 366 -5.69 -33.14 53.54
C SER A 366 -6.36 -32.82 52.19
N SER A 367 -7.63 -32.39 52.18
CA SER A 367 -8.37 -32.02 50.96
C SER A 367 -8.38 -30.50 50.72
N PHE A 368 -7.97 -30.05 49.53
CA PHE A 368 -7.82 -28.64 49.21
C PHE A 368 -8.18 -28.34 47.75
N ALA A 369 -8.61 -27.10 47.49
CA ALA A 369 -8.65 -26.51 46.16
C ALA A 369 -7.67 -25.31 46.08
N GLY A 370 -7.17 -25.01 44.89
CA GLY A 370 -6.24 -23.92 44.69
C GLY A 370 -6.23 -23.43 43.26
N LEU A 371 -5.77 -22.20 43.06
CA LEU A 371 -5.65 -21.57 41.74
C LEU A 371 -4.19 -21.64 41.28
N TYR A 372 -3.98 -22.04 40.03
CA TYR A 372 -2.68 -22.07 39.38
C TYR A 372 -2.73 -21.26 38.09
N THR A 373 -1.64 -20.56 37.80
CA THR A 373 -1.42 -19.95 36.47
C THR A 373 -1.28 -21.03 35.40
N GLY A 374 -1.41 -20.65 34.13
CA GLY A 374 -1.13 -21.55 33.01
C GLY A 374 0.32 -22.04 32.90
N ALA A 375 1.24 -21.47 33.70
CA ALA A 375 2.62 -21.92 33.85
C ALA A 375 2.80 -22.92 35.01
N GLY A 376 1.74 -23.30 35.72
CA GLY A 376 1.78 -24.27 36.81
C GLY A 376 2.20 -23.71 38.16
N ALA A 377 2.29 -22.38 38.34
CA ALA A 377 2.56 -21.76 39.64
C ALA A 377 1.27 -21.53 40.43
N ARG A 378 1.22 -21.94 41.70
CA ARG A 378 0.07 -21.75 42.59
C ARG A 378 0.00 -20.30 43.05
N VAL A 379 -1.15 -19.67 42.83
CA VAL A 379 -1.43 -18.26 43.13
C VAL A 379 -2.59 -18.06 44.09
N GLY A 380 -3.32 -19.13 44.41
CA GLY A 380 -4.38 -19.12 45.43
C GLY A 380 -4.55 -20.48 46.07
N LEU A 381 -5.00 -20.51 47.32
CA LEU A 381 -5.30 -21.72 48.08
C LEU A 381 -6.55 -21.49 48.93
N THR A 382 -7.41 -22.49 49.04
CA THR A 382 -8.58 -22.44 49.94
C THR A 382 -8.21 -22.90 51.35
N ALA A 383 -9.10 -22.65 52.32
CA ALA A 383 -9.10 -23.46 53.54
C ALA A 383 -9.37 -24.94 53.23
N ASN A 384 -9.30 -25.80 54.25
CA ASN A 384 -9.57 -27.22 54.04
C ASN A 384 -11.01 -27.48 53.56
N LEU A 385 -11.19 -28.39 52.61
CA LEU A 385 -12.50 -28.68 52.02
C LEU A 385 -13.48 -29.36 53.00
N THR A 386 -13.03 -29.94 54.12
CA THR A 386 -13.92 -30.51 55.16
C THR A 386 -14.88 -29.49 55.73
N THR A 387 -14.50 -28.21 55.75
CA THR A 387 -15.35 -27.11 56.26
C THR A 387 -16.07 -26.36 55.15
N LEU A 388 -15.66 -26.54 53.89
CA LEU A 388 -16.18 -25.79 52.75
C LEU A 388 -17.20 -26.57 51.93
N ILE A 389 -17.13 -27.90 51.95
CA ILE A 389 -18.07 -28.76 51.24
C ILE A 389 -18.95 -29.49 52.27
N PRO A 390 -20.17 -29.01 52.54
CA PRO A 390 -21.08 -29.67 53.48
C PRO A 390 -21.75 -30.90 52.86
N LYS A 391 -22.44 -31.69 53.69
CA LYS A 391 -23.40 -32.68 53.21
C LYS A 391 -24.37 -32.00 52.24
N THR A 392 -24.62 -32.60 51.07
CA THR A 392 -25.48 -32.01 50.05
C THR A 392 -26.10 -33.07 49.14
N GLU A 393 -27.23 -32.73 48.53
CA GLU A 393 -27.93 -33.48 47.48
C GLU A 393 -28.16 -32.56 46.25
N GLY A 394 -27.14 -31.79 45.89
CA GLY A 394 -27.17 -30.84 44.78
C GLY A 394 -26.96 -29.41 45.25
N THR A 395 -25.74 -28.92 45.21
CA THR A 395 -25.42 -27.55 45.62
C THR A 395 -24.22 -27.01 44.84
N THR A 396 -24.30 -25.73 44.48
CA THR A 396 -23.13 -24.94 44.09
C THR A 396 -22.32 -24.61 45.33
N VAL A 397 -21.13 -25.17 45.41
CA VAL A 397 -20.22 -25.02 46.55
C VAL A 397 -19.19 -23.95 46.24
N VAL A 398 -19.14 -22.94 47.08
CA VAL A 398 -18.22 -21.80 46.95
C VAL A 398 -17.08 -22.00 47.95
N CYS A 399 -15.86 -22.14 47.45
CA CYS A 399 -14.65 -22.34 48.26
C CYS A 399 -13.78 -21.08 48.18
N PRO A 400 -13.80 -20.20 49.19
CA PRO A 400 -13.04 -18.96 49.17
C PRO A 400 -11.53 -19.22 49.16
N LEU A 401 -10.80 -18.42 48.38
CA LEU A 401 -9.35 -18.31 48.53
C LEU A 401 -9.04 -17.61 49.86
N THR A 402 -7.98 -18.03 50.54
CA THR A 402 -7.53 -17.38 51.78
C THR A 402 -7.09 -15.93 51.54
N VAL A 403 -6.65 -15.62 50.32
CA VAL A 403 -6.29 -14.29 49.86
C VAL A 403 -6.85 -14.10 48.44
N PRO A 404 -7.61 -13.03 48.16
CA PRO A 404 -8.03 -12.69 46.80
C PRO A 404 -6.83 -12.55 45.85
N TYR A 405 -6.98 -12.99 44.61
CA TYR A 405 -5.91 -12.94 43.61
C TYR A 405 -6.33 -12.08 42.40
N SER A 406 -5.54 -11.05 42.09
CA SER A 406 -5.72 -10.24 40.88
C SER A 406 -5.19 -10.98 39.66
N ALA A 407 -6.06 -11.73 39.00
CA ALA A 407 -5.74 -12.50 37.80
C ALA A 407 -5.72 -11.60 36.56
N LYS A 408 -4.69 -11.78 35.72
CA LYS A 408 -4.68 -11.25 34.34
C LYS A 408 -5.51 -12.17 33.44
N ALA A 409 -5.96 -11.64 32.29
CA ALA A 409 -6.53 -12.48 31.23
C ALA A 409 -5.54 -13.60 30.84
N GLY A 410 -6.06 -14.81 30.58
CA GLY A 410 -5.27 -16.00 30.30
C GLY A 410 -5.92 -17.29 30.79
N ASN A 411 -5.21 -18.41 30.64
CA ASN A 411 -5.68 -19.72 31.11
C ASN A 411 -5.11 -20.02 32.51
N TYR A 412 -5.97 -20.54 33.37
CA TYR A 412 -5.64 -20.96 34.74
C TYR A 412 -6.07 -22.41 34.95
N TRP A 413 -5.52 -23.06 35.97
CA TRP A 413 -6.06 -24.30 36.50
C TRP A 413 -6.61 -24.08 37.90
N ILE A 414 -7.80 -24.62 38.15
CA ILE A 414 -8.19 -25.00 39.51
C ILE A 414 -7.57 -26.37 39.77
N GLY A 415 -6.68 -26.43 40.75
CA GLY A 415 -6.14 -27.69 41.27
C GLY A 415 -7.01 -28.20 42.41
N LEU A 416 -7.35 -29.47 42.38
CA LEU A 416 -8.23 -30.11 43.35
C LEU A 416 -7.60 -31.41 43.85
N VAL A 417 -7.37 -31.52 45.16
CA VAL A 417 -6.98 -32.76 45.82
C VAL A 417 -8.05 -33.12 46.84
N VAL A 418 -8.58 -34.33 46.73
CA VAL A 418 -9.67 -34.83 47.56
C VAL A 418 -9.20 -36.13 48.18
N ASN A 419 -9.03 -36.09 49.49
CA ASN A 419 -8.51 -37.19 50.28
C ASN A 419 -9.60 -37.63 51.25
N GLY A 420 -9.89 -38.92 51.30
CA GLY A 420 -11.11 -39.42 51.94
C GLY A 420 -12.36 -39.01 51.15
N PRO A 421 -13.38 -39.88 51.04
CA PRO A 421 -13.57 -41.10 51.79
C PRO A 421 -13.14 -42.39 51.11
N SER A 422 -13.09 -43.45 51.91
CA SER A 422 -13.09 -44.84 51.48
C SER A 422 -14.40 -45.50 51.97
N PRO A 423 -15.28 -46.00 51.09
CA PRO A 423 -15.15 -46.05 49.63
C PRO A 423 -15.29 -44.66 48.96
N SER A 424 -14.72 -44.52 47.77
CA SER A 424 -14.66 -43.25 47.02
C SER A 424 -16.02 -42.68 46.63
N SER A 425 -17.08 -43.50 46.66
CA SER A 425 -18.47 -43.10 46.40
C SER A 425 -19.12 -42.28 47.52
N ASN A 426 -18.52 -42.25 48.72
CA ASN A 426 -19.07 -41.46 49.82
C ASN A 426 -18.61 -39.99 49.77
N GLY A 427 -17.73 -39.64 48.83
CA GLY A 427 -17.11 -38.33 48.75
C GLY A 427 -18.00 -37.31 48.06
N PRO A 428 -17.54 -36.06 47.93
CA PRO A 428 -18.20 -35.13 47.05
C PRO A 428 -18.15 -35.64 45.61
N ALA A 429 -19.34 -35.90 45.08
CA ALA A 429 -19.55 -36.19 43.67
C ALA A 429 -19.45 -34.85 42.93
N PHE A 430 -18.45 -34.65 42.07
CA PHE A 430 -18.33 -33.41 41.30
C PHE A 430 -19.08 -33.54 39.98
N SER A 431 -19.83 -32.50 39.61
CA SER A 431 -20.45 -32.42 38.28
C SER A 431 -19.41 -32.48 37.17
N ARG A 432 -19.69 -33.19 36.08
CA ARG A 432 -18.80 -33.30 34.90
C ARG A 432 -19.58 -33.26 33.60
N GLY A 433 -18.90 -33.03 32.47
CA GLY A 433 -19.54 -32.96 31.15
C GLY A 433 -20.32 -34.23 30.73
N ALA A 434 -21.46 -34.06 30.07
CA ALA A 434 -22.48 -35.11 29.86
C ALA A 434 -22.11 -36.26 28.92
N HIS A 435 -21.20 -36.02 27.96
CA HIS A 435 -20.86 -37.00 26.91
C HIS A 435 -19.36 -37.23 26.74
N VAL A 436 -18.57 -37.03 27.80
CA VAL A 436 -17.12 -37.30 27.78
C VAL A 436 -16.80 -38.54 28.60
N GLY A 437 -17.36 -39.68 28.18
CA GLY A 437 -17.27 -40.98 28.86
C GLY A 437 -16.43 -42.04 28.15
N GLU A 438 -16.09 -41.83 26.88
CA GLU A 438 -15.17 -42.69 26.11
C GLU A 438 -13.98 -41.80 25.74
N ALA A 439 -12.76 -42.21 26.04
CA ALA A 439 -11.55 -41.38 25.86
C ALA A 439 -11.41 -40.81 24.42
N PRO A 440 -10.97 -39.54 24.18
CA PRO A 440 -10.87 -38.37 25.03
C PRO A 440 -11.49 -37.10 24.37
N GLY A 441 -12.78 -36.82 24.55
CA GLY A 441 -13.38 -35.57 24.06
C GLY A 441 -12.83 -34.30 24.74
N GLY A 442 -12.60 -34.37 26.06
CA GLY A 442 -12.05 -33.25 26.85
C GLY A 442 -10.56 -32.94 26.61
N SER A 443 -9.82 -33.85 25.99
CA SER A 443 -8.41 -33.65 25.66
C SER A 443 -8.18 -33.08 24.26
N ALA A 444 -9.23 -32.95 23.44
CA ALA A 444 -9.13 -32.42 22.09
C ALA A 444 -8.48 -31.02 22.11
N ARG A 445 -7.28 -30.94 21.54
CA ARG A 445 -6.44 -29.74 21.44
C ARG A 445 -5.33 -29.97 20.42
N MET A 446 -4.78 -28.89 19.87
CA MET A 446 -3.55 -28.98 19.08
C MET A 446 -2.37 -29.46 19.94
N PRO A 447 -1.41 -30.22 19.37
CA PRO A 447 -0.20 -30.61 20.07
C PRO A 447 0.50 -29.42 20.75
N GLY A 448 0.96 -29.61 21.99
CA GLY A 448 1.65 -28.57 22.78
C GLY A 448 0.77 -27.46 23.34
N LYS A 449 -0.56 -27.49 23.12
CA LYS A 449 -1.48 -26.50 23.71
C LYS A 449 -1.96 -26.92 25.10
N PHE A 450 -2.49 -25.92 25.82
CA PHE A 450 -2.98 -26.00 27.19
C PHE A 450 -3.92 -27.19 27.43
N ILE A 451 -3.67 -27.95 28.48
CA ILE A 451 -4.48 -29.12 28.86
C ILE A 451 -5.66 -28.65 29.71
N ARG A 452 -6.86 -28.62 29.14
CA ARG A 452 -8.06 -28.15 29.85
C ARG A 452 -8.49 -29.08 30.98
N HIS A 453 -8.39 -30.39 30.78
CA HIS A 453 -8.76 -31.37 31.80
C HIS A 453 -7.61 -32.37 31.95
N GLY A 454 -7.10 -32.48 33.17
CA GLY A 454 -5.97 -33.33 33.44
C GLY A 454 -5.77 -33.59 34.91
N ARG A 455 -4.61 -34.17 35.21
CA ARG A 455 -4.12 -34.43 36.55
C ARG A 455 -2.61 -34.37 36.57
N LEU A 456 -2.04 -34.22 37.75
CA LEU A 456 -0.61 -34.45 37.91
C LEU A 456 -0.30 -35.95 37.86
N SER A 457 0.84 -36.30 37.28
CA SER A 457 1.36 -37.68 37.24
C SER A 457 1.79 -38.20 38.62
N THR A 458 2.09 -37.30 39.56
CA THR A 458 2.41 -37.65 40.95
C THR A 458 1.14 -38.05 41.69
N THR A 459 1.23 -39.09 42.54
CA THR A 459 0.13 -39.60 43.39
C THR A 459 0.52 -39.55 44.87
N GLY A 460 -0.45 -39.75 45.77
CA GLY A 460 -0.25 -39.73 47.22
C GLY A 460 -0.19 -38.33 47.84
N GLN A 461 -0.69 -37.31 47.15
CA GLN A 461 -0.63 -35.92 47.61
C GLN A 461 -1.59 -35.68 48.78
N THR A 462 -1.05 -35.18 49.89
CA THR A 462 -1.82 -34.68 51.04
C THR A 462 -1.99 -33.16 51.04
N SER A 463 -1.46 -32.50 50.01
CA SER A 463 -1.56 -31.06 49.80
C SER A 463 -1.42 -30.71 48.32
N LEU A 464 -1.81 -29.50 47.96
CA LEU A 464 -1.54 -28.93 46.64
C LEU A 464 -0.07 -28.48 46.54
N PRO A 465 0.66 -28.79 45.46
CA PRO A 465 2.03 -28.30 45.27
C PRO A 465 2.06 -26.77 45.11
N THR A 466 3.20 -26.15 45.44
CA THR A 466 3.39 -24.70 45.19
C THR A 466 3.59 -24.41 43.71
N SER A 467 4.13 -25.36 42.96
CA SER A 467 4.23 -25.32 41.50
C SER A 467 4.43 -26.71 40.90
N PHE A 468 4.20 -26.85 39.60
CA PHE A 468 4.53 -28.07 38.85
C PHE A 468 5.03 -27.73 37.43
N ALA A 469 5.81 -28.63 36.84
CA ALA A 469 6.23 -28.52 35.45
C ALA A 469 5.11 -29.02 34.51
N LEU A 470 4.93 -28.37 33.36
CA LEU A 470 3.82 -28.63 32.45
C LEU A 470 3.88 -30.02 31.81
N ASP A 471 5.07 -30.61 31.69
CA ASP A 471 5.27 -31.99 31.22
C ASP A 471 4.73 -33.05 32.21
N LYS A 472 4.45 -32.65 33.45
CA LYS A 472 3.84 -33.53 34.48
C LYS A 472 2.32 -33.53 34.45
N VAL A 473 1.71 -32.68 33.62
CA VAL A 473 0.26 -32.64 33.43
C VAL A 473 -0.16 -33.73 32.45
N VAL A 474 -0.84 -34.75 32.95
CA VAL A 474 -1.41 -35.83 32.17
C VAL A 474 -2.84 -35.46 31.82
N ALA A 475 -3.16 -35.44 30.52
CA ALA A 475 -4.52 -35.20 30.07
C ALA A 475 -5.46 -36.33 30.54
N ASP A 476 -6.66 -35.96 30.98
CA ASP A 476 -7.60 -36.90 31.61
C ASP A 476 -9.05 -36.58 31.22
N SER A 477 -9.94 -37.56 31.28
CA SER A 477 -11.35 -37.45 30.92
C SER A 477 -12.22 -36.86 32.03
N ASN A 478 -11.65 -36.51 33.19
CA ASN A 478 -12.39 -36.16 34.41
C ASN A 478 -13.31 -34.94 34.29
N ALA A 479 -13.12 -34.06 33.29
CA ALA A 479 -13.99 -32.96 32.87
C ALA A 479 -14.90 -32.33 33.95
N ILE A 480 -14.34 -32.10 35.15
CA ILE A 480 -15.07 -31.55 36.30
C ILE A 480 -15.51 -30.13 35.94
N TRP A 481 -16.76 -29.81 36.20
CA TRP A 481 -17.25 -28.45 36.12
C TRP A 481 -16.75 -27.65 37.32
N ALA A 482 -16.13 -26.50 37.03
CA ALA A 482 -15.71 -25.54 38.03
C ALA A 482 -15.74 -24.12 37.45
N ALA A 483 -15.78 -23.14 38.34
CA ALA A 483 -15.78 -21.72 37.98
C ALA A 483 -14.95 -20.88 38.97
N LEU A 484 -14.65 -19.65 38.56
CA LEU A 484 -14.02 -18.61 39.37
C LEU A 484 -15.05 -17.51 39.59
N SER A 485 -15.13 -16.93 40.80
CA SER A 485 -15.87 -15.69 41.04
C SER A 485 -15.01 -14.60 41.67
#